data_AF-A0A8X6PE30-F1
#
_entry.id   AF-A0A8X6PE30-F1
#
_cell.length_a   1.000
_cell.length_b   1.000
_cell.length_c   1.000
_cell.angle_alpha   90.00
_cell.angle_beta   90.00
_cell.angle_gamma   90.00
#
_symmetry.space_group_name_H-M   'P 1'
#
loop_
_entity.id
_entity.type
_entity.pdbx_description
1 polymer ?
#
loop_
_entity_poly.entity_id
_entity_poly.type
_entity_poly.pdbx_seq_one_letter_code
_entity_poly.pdbx_strand_id
1 'polypeptide(L)'
;MLFATFQVYITAEIRQTSGGNNFCIVDGRPYRNGERIPRDHVCHICLCHEGRAECSWMNCPPPPEGCTEFTVPNYCNPTLYICSIPEELRGARNKRSLRRIRRGSDMAATSLDSTYQIKGDCNVLGVPYRTGDLMGIATNFCLECRCGRQNMFCSPRCCFKHAGLLENVLEREDAQRRPRIPDKHPLHHLLQ
;
A
#
# COMPACT_ATOMS: atom_id res chain seq x y z
N MET A 1 7.33 -49.85 -15.74
CA MET A 1 8.33 -49.07 -14.96
C MET A 1 8.58 -47.77 -15.71
N LEU A 2 8.72 -46.65 -15.01
CA LEU A 2 8.86 -45.26 -15.51
C LEU A 2 7.58 -44.40 -15.45
N PHE A 3 7.00 -44.30 -14.26
CA PHE A 3 6.33 -43.08 -13.83
C PHE A 3 7.34 -42.27 -13.01
N ALA A 4 7.73 -41.08 -13.47
CA ALA A 4 8.13 -39.90 -12.66
C ALA A 4 9.08 -38.98 -13.45
N THR A 5 8.55 -38.15 -14.35
CA THR A 5 9.28 -36.97 -14.87
C THR A 5 8.44 -35.69 -14.86
N PHE A 6 7.31 -35.66 -14.13
CA PHE A 6 6.37 -34.52 -14.17
C PHE A 6 6.18 -33.76 -12.84
N GLN A 7 7.15 -33.82 -11.92
CA GLN A 7 7.17 -32.94 -10.73
C GLN A 7 8.58 -32.43 -10.41
N VAL A 8 9.11 -31.52 -11.23
CA VAL A 8 10.28 -30.67 -10.84
C VAL A 8 9.94 -29.18 -10.99
N TYR A 9 8.66 -28.85 -11.10
CA TYR A 9 8.18 -27.48 -10.96
C TYR A 9 7.37 -27.45 -9.67
N ILE A 10 7.74 -26.56 -8.74
CA ILE A 10 7.23 -26.44 -7.37
C ILE A 10 8.00 -27.27 -6.33
N THR A 11 9.32 -27.04 -6.22
CA THR A 11 9.89 -26.71 -4.91
C THR A 11 10.93 -25.60 -5.12
N ALA A 12 10.69 -24.42 -4.54
CA ALA A 12 11.72 -23.40 -4.36
C ALA A 12 12.66 -23.81 -3.21
N GLU A 13 13.09 -25.07 -3.21
CA GLU A 13 14.00 -25.61 -2.20
C GLU A 13 15.41 -25.25 -2.61
N ILE A 14 16.07 -24.46 -1.78
CA ILE A 14 17.53 -24.33 -1.81
C ILE A 14 18.09 -25.75 -1.72
N ARG A 15 18.62 -26.26 -2.83
CA ARG A 15 19.31 -27.55 -2.85
C ARG A 15 20.63 -27.37 -2.11
N GLN A 16 20.63 -27.81 -0.86
CA GLN A 16 21.78 -28.01 0.04
C GLN A 16 22.58 -26.76 0.40
N THR A 17 22.37 -26.25 1.62
CA THR A 17 23.37 -25.43 2.29
C THR A 17 24.44 -26.31 2.93
N SER A 18 25.45 -26.72 2.16
CA SER A 18 26.66 -27.32 2.73
C SER A 18 27.71 -26.24 2.99
N GLY A 19 27.40 -25.28 3.87
CA GLY A 19 28.33 -24.23 4.25
C GLY A 19 28.60 -24.28 5.75
N GLY A 20 29.86 -24.10 6.15
CA GLY A 20 30.22 -24.04 7.57
C GLY A 20 29.48 -22.89 8.28
N ASN A 21 29.61 -22.80 9.61
CA ASN A 21 28.76 -21.99 10.50
C ASN A 21 28.49 -20.51 10.10
N ASN A 22 29.20 -19.92 9.13
CA ASN A 22 29.11 -18.49 8.76
C ASN A 22 28.91 -18.21 7.25
N PHE A 23 28.70 -19.22 6.40
CA PHE A 23 28.49 -19.01 4.97
C PHE A 23 27.52 -20.04 4.39
N CYS A 24 26.77 -19.66 3.37
CA CYS A 24 25.85 -20.56 2.66
C CYS A 24 26.50 -21.00 1.36
N ILE A 25 26.28 -22.24 0.94
CA ILE A 25 26.53 -22.65 -0.45
C ILE A 25 25.16 -22.82 -1.11
N VAL A 26 24.91 -22.09 -2.20
CA VAL A 26 23.68 -22.22 -2.99
C VAL A 26 24.09 -22.36 -4.45
N ASP A 27 23.65 -23.44 -5.09
CA ASP A 27 24.01 -23.79 -6.47
C ASP A 27 25.53 -23.79 -6.72
N GLY A 28 26.28 -24.30 -5.72
CA GLY A 28 27.75 -24.36 -5.75
C GLY A 28 28.47 -23.03 -5.53
N ARG A 29 27.75 -21.93 -5.29
CA ARG A 29 28.33 -20.60 -5.01
C ARG A 29 28.29 -20.27 -3.52
N PRO A 30 29.41 -19.81 -2.93
CA PRO A 30 29.43 -19.38 -1.54
C PRO A 30 28.84 -17.95 -1.40
N TYR A 31 28.04 -17.75 -0.35
CA TYR A 31 27.49 -16.47 0.06
C TYR A 31 27.83 -16.22 1.53
N ARG A 32 28.25 -15.00 1.87
CA ARG A 32 28.56 -14.59 3.24
C ARG A 32 27.29 -14.43 4.06
N ASN A 33 27.39 -14.57 5.38
CA ASN A 33 26.31 -14.18 6.29
C ASN A 33 25.85 -12.72 6.02
N GLY A 34 24.55 -12.52 5.90
CA GLY A 34 23.91 -11.25 5.51
C GLY A 34 23.87 -10.97 4.00
N GLU A 35 24.53 -11.77 3.17
CA GLU A 35 24.57 -11.54 1.72
C GLU A 35 23.26 -11.94 1.05
N ARG A 36 22.81 -11.12 0.08
CA ARG A 36 21.64 -11.43 -0.75
C ARG A 36 21.98 -12.46 -1.80
N ILE A 37 21.23 -13.56 -1.81
CA ILE A 37 21.33 -14.61 -2.82
C ILE A 37 20.46 -14.19 -4.02
N PRO A 38 21.03 -14.07 -5.24
CA PRO A 38 20.28 -13.72 -6.45
C PRO A 38 19.14 -14.70 -6.73
N ARG A 39 18.02 -14.17 -7.22
CA ARG A 39 16.82 -14.91 -7.63
C ARG A 39 16.25 -14.32 -8.91
N ASP A 40 15.51 -15.13 -9.65
CA ASP A 40 14.91 -14.74 -10.93
C ASP A 40 13.80 -13.69 -10.76
N HIS A 41 13.07 -13.76 -9.64
CA HIS A 41 11.98 -12.84 -9.35
C HIS A 41 12.38 -11.78 -8.31
N VAL A 42 12.14 -10.51 -8.61
CA VAL A 42 12.54 -9.38 -7.73
C VAL A 42 11.86 -9.38 -6.37
N CYS A 43 10.66 -9.97 -6.26
CA CYS A 43 9.95 -10.17 -4.98
C CYS A 43 10.38 -11.42 -4.20
N HIS A 44 11.18 -12.30 -4.81
CA HIS A 44 11.71 -13.48 -4.12
C HIS A 44 13.08 -13.11 -3.55
N ILE A 45 13.08 -12.76 -2.26
CA ILE A 45 14.27 -12.23 -1.59
C ILE A 45 14.84 -13.33 -0.70
N CYS A 46 16.11 -13.64 -0.90
CA CYS A 46 16.82 -14.63 -0.10
C CYS A 46 18.10 -14.03 0.47
N LEU A 47 18.35 -14.32 1.74
CA LEU A 47 19.53 -13.90 2.47
C LEU A 47 20.24 -15.14 3.01
N CYS A 48 21.57 -15.12 3.00
CA CYS A 48 22.34 -16.10 3.75
C CYS A 48 22.36 -15.69 5.23
N HIS A 49 21.88 -16.56 6.11
CA HIS A 49 21.84 -16.34 7.55
C HIS A 49 22.34 -17.59 8.28
N GLU A 50 23.47 -17.48 8.97
CA GLU A 50 24.08 -18.54 9.80
C GLU A 50 24.21 -19.90 9.08
N GLY A 51 24.70 -19.84 7.84
CA GLY A 51 24.88 -21.03 7.01
C GLY A 51 23.60 -21.59 6.38
N ARG A 52 22.44 -20.96 6.60
CA ARG A 52 21.17 -21.29 5.94
C ARG A 52 20.74 -20.18 5.00
N ALA A 53 20.20 -20.56 3.85
CA ALA A 53 19.55 -19.58 2.98
C ALA A 53 18.09 -19.43 3.43
N GLU A 54 17.75 -18.23 3.88
CA GLU A 54 16.41 -17.87 4.34
C GLU A 54 15.74 -17.03 3.25
N CYS A 55 14.61 -17.52 2.74
CA CYS A 55 13.89 -16.92 1.62
C CYS A 55 12.50 -16.45 2.03
N SER A 56 12.10 -15.30 1.50
CA SER A 56 10.79 -14.71 1.72
C SER A 56 10.25 -14.10 0.42
N TRP A 57 8.94 -14.21 0.24
CA TRP A 57 8.21 -13.53 -0.81
C TRP A 57 7.62 -12.24 -0.28
N MET A 58 7.95 -11.13 -0.92
CA MET A 58 7.30 -9.85 -0.64
C MET A 58 5.99 -9.76 -1.41
N ASN A 59 4.89 -9.55 -0.69
CA ASN A 59 3.55 -9.36 -1.25
C ASN A 59 2.96 -8.05 -0.72
N CYS A 60 2.34 -7.26 -1.58
CA CYS A 60 1.59 -6.08 -1.16
C CYS A 60 0.09 -6.34 -1.23
N PRO A 61 -0.72 -5.65 -0.41
CA PRO A 61 -2.18 -5.67 -0.58
C PRO A 61 -2.55 -5.17 -1.98
N PRO A 62 -3.63 -5.66 -2.61
CA PRO A 62 -4.10 -5.15 -3.90
C PRO A 62 -4.46 -3.65 -3.82
N PRO A 63 -4.59 -2.96 -4.97
CA PRO A 63 -5.06 -1.60 -5.01
C PRO A 63 -6.46 -1.52 -4.40
N PRO A 64 -6.73 -0.51 -3.56
CA PRO A 64 -8.06 -0.27 -3.09
C PRO A 64 -9.02 0.10 -4.23
N GLU A 65 -10.32 -0.02 -3.99
CA GLU A 65 -11.33 0.26 -5.03
C GLU A 65 -11.22 1.70 -5.56
N GLY A 66 -11.28 1.88 -6.88
CA GLY A 66 -11.13 3.18 -7.53
C GLY A 66 -9.68 3.68 -7.65
N CYS A 67 -8.70 2.86 -7.25
CA CYS A 67 -7.28 3.10 -7.48
C CYS A 67 -6.76 2.30 -8.68
N THR A 68 -5.69 2.79 -9.30
CA THR A 68 -4.96 2.08 -10.37
C THR A 68 -3.52 1.82 -9.94
N GLU A 69 -2.97 0.69 -10.38
CA GLU A 69 -1.59 0.32 -10.06
C GLU A 69 -0.60 0.98 -11.02
N PHE A 70 0.50 1.47 -10.46
CA PHE A 70 1.68 1.88 -11.19
C PHE A 70 2.88 1.03 -10.78
N THR A 71 3.42 0.29 -11.75
CA THR A 71 4.55 -0.62 -11.59
C THR A 71 5.76 -0.09 -12.34
N VAL A 72 6.93 -0.20 -11.72
CA VAL A 72 8.22 0.09 -12.37
C VAL A 72 8.91 -1.24 -12.70
N PRO A 73 9.46 -1.42 -13.92
CA PRO A 73 10.21 -2.62 -14.25
C PRO A 73 11.34 -2.88 -13.25
N ASN A 74 11.54 -4.14 -12.89
CA ASN A 74 12.52 -4.60 -11.89
C ASN A 74 12.29 -4.11 -10.46
N TYR A 75 11.13 -3.51 -10.15
CA TYR A 75 10.67 -3.30 -8.77
C TYR A 75 9.70 -4.39 -8.35
N CYS A 76 9.77 -4.78 -7.08
CA CYS A 76 8.81 -5.71 -6.52
C CYS A 76 7.49 -5.01 -6.20
N ASN A 77 6.38 -5.61 -6.63
CA ASN A 77 5.00 -5.16 -6.41
C ASN A 77 4.72 -3.74 -6.96
N PRO A 78 3.45 -3.27 -6.97
CA PRO A 78 3.16 -1.91 -7.41
C PRO A 78 3.91 -0.90 -6.55
N THR A 79 4.62 -0.02 -7.25
CA THR A 79 5.39 1.07 -6.64
C THR A 79 4.46 2.13 -6.08
N LEU A 80 3.27 2.26 -6.66
CA LEU A 80 2.30 3.28 -6.29
C LEU A 80 0.88 2.88 -6.72
N TYR A 81 -0.10 3.28 -5.92
CA TYR A 81 -1.51 3.33 -6.29
C TYR A 81 -1.92 4.77 -6.56
N ILE A 82 -2.57 4.99 -7.70
CA ILE A 82 -3.09 6.29 -8.09
C ILE A 82 -4.60 6.26 -7.87
N CYS A 83 -5.08 7.01 -6.89
CA CYS A 83 -6.48 7.02 -6.50
C CYS A 83 -7.11 8.39 -6.76
N SER A 84 -8.34 8.38 -7.27
CA SER A 84 -9.13 9.60 -7.45
C SER A 84 -9.78 10.01 -6.14
N ILE A 85 -9.83 11.31 -5.85
CA ILE A 85 -10.62 11.82 -4.71
C ILE A 85 -12.07 11.97 -5.20
N PRO A 86 -13.07 11.30 -4.58
CA PRO A 86 -14.47 11.46 -4.97
C PRO A 86 -14.93 12.92 -4.87
N GLU A 87 -15.69 13.40 -5.85
CA GLU A 87 -16.19 14.79 -5.92
C GLU A 87 -16.98 15.21 -4.68
N GLU A 88 -17.71 14.28 -4.06
CA GLU A 88 -18.48 14.55 -2.84
C GLU A 88 -17.60 14.91 -1.64
N LEU A 89 -16.35 14.42 -1.64
CA LEU A 89 -15.35 14.69 -0.62
C LEU A 89 -14.47 15.89 -0.97
N ARG A 90 -14.46 16.31 -2.24
CA ARG A 90 -13.73 17.48 -2.75
C ARG A 90 -14.38 18.76 -2.25
N GLY A 91 -14.03 19.11 -1.01
CA GLY A 91 -14.46 20.32 -0.34
C GLY A 91 -15.94 20.29 0.02
N ALA A 92 -16.23 19.77 1.23
CA ALA A 92 -17.53 19.90 1.89
C ALA A 92 -17.93 21.39 1.97
N ARG A 93 -18.46 21.93 0.86
CA ARG A 93 -19.05 23.25 0.79
C ARG A 93 -20.32 23.14 1.61
N ASN A 94 -20.32 23.79 2.76
CA ASN A 94 -21.55 24.07 3.45
C ASN A 94 -22.38 25.00 2.53
N LYS A 95 -23.24 24.41 1.67
CA LYS A 95 -24.10 25.11 0.70
C LYS A 95 -25.05 26.12 1.39
N ARG A 96 -25.07 26.16 2.73
CA ARG A 96 -25.82 27.11 3.56
C ARG A 96 -25.16 28.50 3.68
N SER A 97 -23.86 28.65 3.46
CA SER A 97 -23.19 29.97 3.61
C SER A 97 -23.31 30.87 2.37
N LEU A 98 -23.61 30.31 1.19
CA LEU A 98 -23.79 31.08 -0.06
C LEU A 98 -25.21 31.66 -0.23
N ARG A 99 -26.17 31.33 0.64
CA ARG A 99 -27.56 31.85 0.56
C ARG A 99 -27.83 33.08 1.42
N ARG A 100 -26.90 33.52 2.27
CA ARG A 100 -27.10 34.71 3.13
C ARG A 100 -26.62 36.03 2.52
N ILE A 101 -25.88 36.03 1.40
CA ILE A 101 -25.32 37.24 0.77
C ILE A 101 -26.16 37.67 -0.45
N ARG A 102 -27.49 37.71 -0.32
CA ARG A 102 -28.37 38.31 -1.33
C ARG A 102 -29.47 39.17 -0.71
N ARG A 103 -29.15 39.96 0.32
CA ARG A 103 -29.97 41.11 0.74
C ARG A 103 -29.07 42.18 1.39
N GLY A 104 -29.07 43.37 0.80
CA GLY A 104 -28.42 44.60 1.29
C GLY A 104 -27.13 44.91 0.53
N SER A 105 -27.19 45.63 -0.61
CA SER A 105 -27.13 47.10 -0.72
C SER A 105 -25.76 47.69 -0.37
N ASP A 106 -25.10 48.22 -1.40
CA ASP A 106 -24.22 49.38 -1.42
C ASP A 106 -23.30 49.60 -0.23
N MET A 107 -22.03 49.21 -0.36
CA MET A 107 -20.89 49.96 0.16
C MET A 107 -19.61 49.43 -0.52
N ALA A 108 -18.81 50.34 -1.04
CA ALA A 108 -17.45 50.07 -1.46
C ALA A 108 -16.63 49.68 -0.23
N ALA A 109 -16.53 48.37 0.03
CA ALA A 109 -15.57 47.82 0.95
C ALA A 109 -14.50 47.11 0.13
N THR A 110 -13.34 47.73 0.02
CA THR A 110 -12.05 47.05 -0.09
C THR A 110 -11.88 46.18 1.17
N SER A 111 -12.69 45.13 1.30
CA SER A 111 -12.32 44.01 2.13
C SER A 111 -11.22 43.28 1.36
N LEU A 112 -9.97 43.44 1.80
CA LEU A 112 -9.06 42.31 1.72
C LEU A 112 -9.84 41.13 2.31
N ASP A 113 -10.41 40.29 1.44
CA ASP A 113 -11.02 39.03 1.83
C ASP A 113 -9.88 38.16 2.34
N SER A 114 -9.54 38.37 3.61
CA SER A 114 -8.69 37.50 4.41
C SER A 114 -9.45 36.23 4.77
N THR A 115 -10.18 35.67 3.82
CA THR A 115 -10.15 34.23 3.66
C THR A 115 -8.90 33.95 2.84
N TYR A 116 -7.75 33.88 3.52
CA TYR A 116 -6.64 33.04 3.09
C TYR A 116 -7.21 31.61 3.04
N GLN A 117 -8.00 31.35 2.00
CA GLN A 117 -8.46 30.04 1.60
C GLN A 117 -7.16 29.31 1.38
N ILE A 118 -6.74 28.50 2.34
CA ILE A 118 -5.66 27.55 2.14
C ILE A 118 -6.23 26.60 1.11
N LYS A 119 -6.12 26.99 -0.17
CA LYS A 119 -6.53 26.22 -1.32
C LYS A 119 -5.49 25.12 -1.41
N GLY A 120 -5.71 24.09 -0.61
CA GLY A 120 -4.97 22.85 -0.71
C GLY A 120 -5.08 22.34 -2.13
N ASP A 121 -3.97 21.80 -2.60
CA ASP A 121 -3.88 21.06 -3.84
C ASP A 121 -4.93 19.94 -3.87
N CYS A 122 -5.03 19.20 -2.77
CA CYS A 122 -6.13 18.29 -2.48
C CYS A 122 -7.01 18.87 -1.38
N ASN A 123 -8.32 18.59 -1.43
CA ASN A 123 -9.24 18.88 -0.33
C ASN A 123 -10.12 17.66 -0.11
N VAL A 124 -10.10 17.13 1.11
CA VAL A 124 -10.88 15.94 1.49
C VAL A 124 -11.65 16.24 2.76
N LEU A 125 -12.98 16.15 2.69
CA LEU A 125 -13.88 16.44 3.81
C LEU A 125 -13.66 17.84 4.44
N GLY A 126 -13.22 18.81 3.62
CA GLY A 126 -12.95 20.17 4.08
C GLY A 126 -11.54 20.38 4.67
N VAL A 127 -10.71 19.33 4.72
CA VAL A 127 -9.30 19.42 5.12
C VAL A 127 -8.43 19.67 3.87
N PRO A 128 -7.76 20.83 3.78
CA PRO A 128 -6.84 21.11 2.68
C PRO A 128 -5.48 20.43 2.92
N TYR A 129 -4.98 19.76 1.89
CA TYR A 129 -3.64 19.17 1.84
C TYR A 129 -2.84 19.83 0.72
N ARG A 130 -1.57 20.13 0.96
CA ARG A 130 -0.60 20.53 -0.07
C ARG A 130 -0.02 19.30 -0.74
N THR A 131 0.47 19.45 -1.97
CA THR A 131 1.18 18.35 -2.66
C THR A 131 2.29 17.78 -1.78
N GLY A 132 2.29 16.47 -1.59
CA GLY A 132 3.23 15.74 -0.74
C GLY A 132 2.75 15.52 0.70
N ASP A 133 1.74 16.25 1.17
CA ASP A 133 1.22 16.09 2.53
C ASP A 133 0.67 14.67 2.75
N LEU A 134 0.96 14.11 3.93
CA LEU A 134 0.44 12.82 4.36
C LEU A 134 -1.06 12.93 4.64
N MET A 135 -1.84 12.15 3.92
CA MET A 135 -3.30 12.10 4.08
C MET A 135 -3.65 11.11 5.18
N GLY A 136 -3.58 11.55 6.44
CA GLY A 136 -3.85 10.69 7.61
C GLY A 136 -5.22 9.98 7.55
N ILE A 137 -6.21 10.58 6.88
CA ILE A 137 -7.55 10.01 6.71
C ILE A 137 -7.60 8.84 5.70
N ALA A 138 -6.63 8.77 4.78
CA ALA A 138 -6.49 7.72 3.78
C ALA A 138 -5.27 6.82 4.05
N THR A 139 -4.51 7.11 5.12
CA THR A 139 -3.30 6.39 5.50
C THR A 139 -3.62 5.44 6.65
N ASN A 140 -3.18 4.19 6.54
CA ASN A 140 -3.28 3.20 7.60
C ASN A 140 -1.96 2.41 7.72
N PHE A 141 -2.01 1.24 8.36
CA PHE A 141 -0.84 0.39 8.51
C PHE A 141 -0.34 -0.16 7.16
N CYS A 142 -1.26 -0.56 6.29
CA CYS A 142 -1.02 -1.23 5.02
C CYS A 142 -0.81 -0.26 3.84
N LEU A 143 -1.16 1.01 3.98
CA LEU A 143 -1.19 1.97 2.88
C LEU A 143 -0.83 3.38 3.35
N GLU A 144 0.15 4.02 2.69
CA GLU A 144 0.54 5.40 2.95
C GLU A 144 0.12 6.31 1.79
N CYS A 145 -0.86 7.19 2.01
CA CYS A 145 -1.39 8.07 0.97
C CYS A 145 -0.90 9.51 1.12
N ARG A 146 -0.52 10.13 -0.01
CA ARG A 146 -0.08 11.51 -0.09
C ARG A 146 -0.84 12.29 -1.15
N CYS A 147 -0.99 13.59 -0.92
CA CYS A 147 -1.63 14.48 -1.87
C CYS A 147 -0.79 14.68 -3.13
N GLY A 148 -1.42 14.53 -4.28
CA GLY A 148 -0.82 14.58 -5.61
C GLY A 148 -1.51 15.59 -6.52
N ARG A 149 -1.70 16.82 -6.04
CA ARG A 149 -2.55 17.83 -6.70
C ARG A 149 -4.01 17.40 -6.68
N GLN A 150 -4.56 16.89 -7.76
CA GLN A 150 -5.99 16.54 -7.81
C GLN A 150 -6.26 15.09 -7.39
N ASN A 151 -5.23 14.25 -7.39
CA ASN A 151 -5.29 12.84 -7.05
C ASN A 151 -4.53 12.59 -5.74
N MET A 152 -4.73 11.39 -5.18
CA MET A 152 -3.88 10.90 -4.11
C MET A 152 -3.03 9.73 -4.62
N PHE A 153 -1.79 9.70 -4.14
CA PHE A 153 -0.82 8.67 -4.46
C PHE A 153 -0.55 7.86 -3.21
N CYS A 154 -0.79 6.56 -3.27
CA CYS A 154 -0.73 5.68 -2.11
C CYS A 154 0.32 4.59 -2.31
N SER A 155 1.32 4.52 -1.43
CA SER A 155 2.33 3.48 -1.43
C SER A 155 1.90 2.33 -0.52
N PRO A 156 1.78 1.09 -1.02
CA PRO A 156 1.46 -0.04 -0.16
C PRO A 156 2.63 -0.40 0.77
N ARG A 157 2.32 -0.84 1.99
CA ARG A 157 3.27 -1.48 2.90
C ARG A 157 3.21 -2.98 2.71
N CYS A 158 4.28 -3.52 2.14
CA CYS A 158 4.33 -4.89 1.69
C CYS A 158 4.80 -5.82 2.80
N CYS A 159 4.16 -6.98 2.91
CA CYS A 159 4.46 -7.99 3.92
C CYS A 159 5.39 -9.06 3.33
N PHE A 160 6.33 -9.54 4.14
CA PHE A 160 7.15 -10.70 3.81
C PHE A 160 6.46 -11.97 4.30
N LYS A 161 6.12 -12.87 3.37
CA LYS A 161 5.75 -14.25 3.71
C LYS A 161 7.01 -15.10 3.65
N HIS A 162 7.39 -15.70 4.76
CA HIS A 162 8.47 -16.68 4.78
C HIS A 162 8.12 -17.83 3.83
N ALA A 163 9.06 -18.22 2.97
CA ALA A 163 8.85 -19.36 2.10
C ALA A 163 8.78 -20.62 2.98
N GLY A 164 7.58 -21.19 3.15
CA GLY A 164 7.43 -22.51 3.78
C GLY A 164 6.39 -22.67 4.90
N LEU A 165 5.52 -21.69 5.20
CA LEU A 165 4.29 -21.99 5.96
C LEU A 165 3.11 -22.06 5.01
N LEU A 166 2.78 -23.29 4.63
CA LEU A 166 1.53 -23.68 3.99
C LEU A 166 0.36 -23.00 4.72
N GLU A 167 -0.57 -22.42 3.93
CA GLU A 167 -1.98 -22.18 4.26
C GLU A 167 -2.46 -22.98 5.48
N ASN A 168 -3.06 -22.32 6.49
CA ASN A 168 -4.13 -22.81 7.39
C ASN A 168 -4.11 -22.18 8.82
N VAL A 169 -4.12 -20.85 8.96
CA VAL A 169 -4.36 -20.23 10.30
C VAL A 169 -5.40 -19.10 10.33
N LEU A 170 -5.89 -18.56 9.20
CA LEU A 170 -6.74 -17.35 9.23
C LEU A 170 -8.16 -17.49 8.68
N GLU A 171 -8.68 -18.70 8.41
CA GLU A 171 -10.04 -18.87 7.88
C GLU A 171 -11.10 -19.32 8.91
N ARG A 172 -10.80 -19.33 10.20
CA ARG A 172 -11.76 -19.78 11.21
C ARG A 172 -11.75 -18.92 12.45
N GLU A 173 -12.29 -17.70 12.39
CA GLU A 173 -12.85 -17.06 13.59
C GLU A 173 -13.76 -15.82 13.41
N ASP A 174 -14.38 -15.59 12.25
CA ASP A 174 -15.26 -14.40 12.07
C ASP A 174 -16.76 -14.70 11.82
N ALA A 175 -17.20 -15.95 11.99
CA ALA A 175 -18.58 -16.34 11.66
C ALA A 175 -19.67 -15.94 12.67
N GLN A 176 -19.38 -15.27 13.80
CA GLN A 176 -20.36 -15.19 14.91
C GLN A 176 -20.64 -13.82 15.52
N ARG A 177 -20.24 -12.70 14.92
CA ARG A 177 -20.68 -11.37 15.42
C ARG A 177 -21.31 -10.57 14.30
N ARG A 178 -22.61 -10.30 14.41
CA ARG A 178 -23.26 -9.24 13.62
C ARG A 178 -22.86 -7.89 14.21
N PRO A 179 -22.01 -7.09 13.55
CA PRO A 179 -21.71 -5.75 14.01
C PRO A 179 -22.87 -4.84 13.61
N ARG A 180 -23.25 -3.89 14.46
CA ARG A 180 -24.01 -2.73 13.98
C ARG A 180 -23.13 -2.05 12.95
N ILE A 181 -23.58 -1.98 11.70
CA ILE A 181 -22.86 -1.35 10.60
C ILE A 181 -22.72 0.13 10.97
N PRO A 182 -21.52 0.59 11.37
CA PRO A 182 -21.27 2.02 11.50
C PRO A 182 -21.34 2.59 10.09
N ASP A 183 -21.79 3.83 9.94
CA ASP A 183 -21.69 4.51 8.65
C ASP A 183 -20.26 4.37 8.13
N LYS A 184 -20.11 3.69 6.98
CA LYS A 184 -18.79 3.39 6.43
C LYS A 184 -18.07 4.72 6.26
N HIS A 185 -16.84 4.79 6.78
CA HIS A 185 -16.02 5.97 6.62
C HIS A 185 -16.00 6.37 5.12
N PRO A 186 -16.07 7.66 4.74
CA PRO A 186 -16.20 8.05 3.33
C PRO A 186 -15.02 7.58 2.44
N LEU A 187 -13.88 7.30 3.06
CA LEU A 187 -12.69 6.68 2.44
C LEU A 187 -12.50 5.21 2.81
N HIS A 188 -13.54 4.51 3.23
CA HIS A 188 -13.45 3.11 3.65
C HIS A 188 -12.88 2.21 2.54
N HIS A 189 -13.10 2.56 1.27
CA HIS A 189 -12.50 1.87 0.14
C HIS A 189 -10.96 1.89 0.17
N LEU A 190 -10.33 2.90 0.79
CA LEU A 190 -8.86 2.99 0.96
C LEU A 190 -8.34 2.36 2.25
N LEU A 191 -9.24 1.93 3.15
CA LEU A 191 -8.90 1.47 4.50
C LEU A 191 -9.01 -0.06 4.67
N GLN A 192 -9.38 -0.79 3.60
CA GLN A 192 -9.53 -2.25 3.58
C GLN A 192 -8.19 -2.97 3.42
#